data_AF-A0A7C7RB91-F1
#
_entry.id   AF-A0A7C7RB91-F1
#
_cell.length_a   1.000
_cell.length_b   1.000
_cell.length_c   1.000
_cell.angle_alpha   90.00
_cell.angle_beta   90.00
_cell.angle_gamma   90.00
#
_symmetry.space_group_name_H-M   'P 1'
#
loop_
_entity.id
_entity.type
_entity.pdbx_description
1 polymer ?
#
loop_
_entity_poly.entity_id
_entity_poly.type
_entity_poly.pdbx_seq_one_letter_code
_entity_poly.pdbx_strand_id
1 'polypeptide(L)'
;RSDGEIRRALTFLLGGAPLAGWDPVLALLPYWVLGQAGLLTAGHSLNVLQFGEEQALQLGLPVTRAKVLVLLSASLVTAAAVAFAGIIGFVGLIVPHIVRLLWGEDYRHLIPLSLLGGATSLLVMDIVARVLLAPQALPIGIVTALVGTPFFLWVLRRTRRQWLW
;
A
#
# COMPACT_ATOMS: atom_id res chain seq x y z
N ARG A 1 -17.62 29.20 -9.80
CA ARG A 1 -18.15 27.82 -9.60
C ARG A 1 -17.09 26.76 -9.95
N SER A 2 -16.37 26.90 -11.07
CA SER A 2 -15.24 26.05 -11.50
C SER A 2 -14.11 25.89 -10.47
N ASP A 3 -13.70 26.98 -9.80
CA ASP A 3 -12.50 26.95 -8.95
C ASP A 3 -12.63 26.05 -7.71
N GLY A 4 -13.85 25.89 -7.20
CA GLY A 4 -14.13 25.01 -6.07
C GLY A 4 -14.07 23.52 -6.44
N GLU A 5 -14.53 23.17 -7.64
CA GLU A 5 -14.47 21.80 -8.17
C GLU A 5 -13.03 21.40 -8.48
N ILE A 6 -12.25 22.31 -9.09
CA ILE A 6 -10.82 22.10 -9.34
C ILE A 6 -10.07 21.91 -8.02
N ARG A 7 -10.31 22.75 -7.00
CA ARG A 7 -9.67 22.59 -5.69
C ARG A 7 -10.00 21.25 -5.04
N ARG A 8 -11.26 20.77 -5.14
CA ARG A 8 -11.66 19.46 -4.61
C ARG A 8 -10.95 18.32 -5.35
N ALA A 9 -10.89 18.37 -6.69
CA ALA A 9 -10.18 17.38 -7.48
C ALA A 9 -8.68 17.34 -7.14
N LEU A 10 -8.03 18.50 -7.04
CA LEU A 10 -6.62 18.58 -6.63
C LEU A 10 -6.40 18.04 -5.22
N THR A 11 -7.29 18.35 -4.28
CA THR A 11 -7.18 17.84 -2.89
C THR A 11 -7.30 16.31 -2.85
N PHE A 12 -8.22 15.74 -3.63
CA PHE A 12 -8.37 14.29 -3.76
C PHE A 12 -7.12 13.63 -4.37
N LEU A 13 -6.57 14.21 -5.44
CA LEU A 13 -5.35 13.71 -6.08
C LEU A 13 -4.12 13.78 -5.17
N LEU A 14 -4.11 14.69 -4.18
CA LEU A 14 -3.03 14.80 -3.19
C LEU A 14 -3.25 13.91 -1.95
N GLY A 15 -4.27 13.05 -1.95
CA GLY A 15 -4.57 12.15 -0.85
C GLY A 15 -5.29 12.82 0.32
N GLY A 16 -6.00 13.92 0.08
CA GLY A 16 -6.92 14.48 1.07
C GLY A 16 -8.24 13.73 1.03
N ALA A 17 -8.69 13.18 2.17
CA ALA A 17 -10.01 12.57 2.30
C ALA A 17 -11.09 13.67 2.40
N PRO A 18 -11.91 13.91 1.36
CA PRO A 18 -12.96 14.92 1.42
C PRO A 18 -14.19 14.43 2.23
N LEU A 19 -14.25 13.13 2.52
CA LEU A 19 -15.35 12.47 3.21
C LEU A 19 -14.98 12.25 4.68
N ALA A 20 -15.75 12.85 5.58
CA ALA A 20 -15.64 12.65 7.03
C ALA A 20 -16.90 11.91 7.53
N GLY A 21 -16.73 11.05 8.54
CA GLY A 21 -17.84 10.30 9.16
C GLY A 21 -17.67 8.78 9.05
N TRP A 22 -18.64 8.04 9.59
CA TRP A 22 -18.62 6.58 9.63
C TRP A 22 -19.23 5.93 8.38
N ASP A 23 -20.15 6.59 7.67
CA ASP A 23 -20.79 6.02 6.48
C ASP A 23 -19.79 5.64 5.39
N PRO A 24 -18.78 6.47 5.05
CA PRO A 24 -17.77 6.09 4.07
C PRO A 24 -16.92 4.90 4.55
N VAL A 25 -16.64 4.81 5.85
CA VAL A 25 -15.88 3.70 6.45
C VAL A 25 -16.66 2.40 6.35
N LEU A 26 -17.95 2.42 6.71
CA LEU A 26 -18.84 1.26 6.62
C LEU A 26 -19.03 0.81 5.17
N ALA A 27 -19.11 1.76 4.22
CA ALA A 27 -19.19 1.45 2.79
C ALA A 27 -17.90 0.82 2.26
N LEU A 28 -16.72 1.25 2.75
CA LEU A 28 -15.41 0.71 2.37
C LEU A 28 -15.17 -0.71 2.90
N LEU A 29 -15.61 -0.96 4.14
CA LEU A 29 -15.30 -2.15 4.93
C LEU A 29 -15.53 -3.48 4.21
N PRO A 30 -16.68 -3.78 3.55
CA PRO A 30 -16.89 -5.07 2.91
C PRO A 30 -15.90 -5.35 1.78
N TYR A 31 -15.59 -4.34 0.96
CA TYR A 31 -14.63 -4.46 -0.14
C TYR A 31 -13.21 -4.68 0.39
N TRP A 32 -12.85 -3.94 1.44
CA TRP A 32 -11.56 -4.08 2.10
C TRP A 32 -11.40 -5.47 2.73
N VAL A 33 -12.37 -5.94 3.51
CA VAL A 33 -12.33 -7.27 4.15
C VAL A 33 -12.23 -8.38 3.12
N LEU A 34 -13.04 -8.33 2.05
CA LEU A 34 -13.05 -9.34 1.00
C LEU A 34 -11.68 -9.43 0.29
N GLY A 35 -11.14 -8.29 -0.12
CA GLY A 35 -9.84 -8.25 -0.78
C GLY A 35 -8.69 -8.62 0.17
N GLN A 36 -8.76 -8.19 1.43
CA GLN A 36 -7.74 -8.51 2.42
C GLN A 36 -7.71 -10.01 2.75
N ALA A 37 -8.87 -10.66 2.85
CA ALA A 37 -8.97 -12.11 3.05
C ALA A 37 -8.30 -12.87 1.90
N GLY A 38 -8.56 -12.46 0.65
CA GLY A 38 -7.89 -13.03 -0.53
C GLY A 38 -6.37 -12.92 -0.47
N LEU A 39 -5.84 -11.74 -0.10
CA LEU A 39 -4.40 -11.53 0.06
C LEU A 39 -3.78 -12.37 1.18
N LEU A 40 -4.43 -12.45 2.35
CA LEU A 40 -3.93 -13.23 3.49
C LEU A 40 -3.83 -14.73 3.16
N THR A 41 -4.76 -15.27 2.37
CA THR A 41 -4.71 -16.67 1.92
C THR A 41 -3.66 -16.93 0.83
N ALA A 42 -3.22 -15.89 0.11
CA ALA A 42 -2.30 -16.02 -1.01
C ALA A 42 -0.82 -16.16 -0.60
N GLY A 43 -0.48 -16.04 0.69
CA GLY A 43 0.91 -16.02 1.16
C GLY A 43 1.72 -17.25 0.77
N HIS A 44 1.13 -18.45 0.85
CA HIS A 44 1.83 -19.66 0.41
C HIS A 44 2.08 -19.68 -1.11
N SER A 45 1.05 -19.36 -1.90
CA SER A 45 1.16 -19.30 -3.35
C SER A 45 2.22 -18.30 -3.80
N LEU A 46 2.28 -17.14 -3.15
CA LEU A 46 3.30 -16.12 -3.41
C LEU A 46 4.71 -16.60 -3.06
N ASN A 47 4.89 -17.34 -1.96
CA ASN A 47 6.18 -17.96 -1.65
C ASN A 47 6.64 -18.93 -2.73
N VAL A 48 5.74 -19.79 -3.20
CA VAL A 48 6.06 -20.79 -4.24
C VAL A 48 6.39 -20.10 -5.57
N LEU A 49 5.68 -19.02 -5.90
CA LEU A 49 5.96 -18.22 -7.10
C LEU A 49 7.33 -17.53 -7.08
N GLN A 50 7.98 -17.35 -5.92
CA GLN A 50 9.33 -16.78 -5.86
C GLN A 50 10.39 -17.64 -6.55
N PHE A 51 10.16 -18.95 -6.66
CA PHE A 51 11.06 -19.88 -7.34
C PHE A 51 10.96 -19.83 -8.87
N GLY A 52 9.98 -19.11 -9.41
CA GLY A 52 9.67 -19.07 -10.84
C GLY A 52 8.35 -19.75 -11.17
N GLU A 53 7.74 -19.36 -12.30
CA GLU A 53 6.43 -19.89 -12.71
C GLU A 53 6.51 -21.37 -13.10
N GLU A 54 7.58 -21.79 -13.76
CA GLU A 54 7.80 -23.19 -14.16
C GLU A 54 7.94 -24.10 -12.94
N GLN A 55 8.77 -23.71 -11.97
CA GLN A 55 8.98 -24.45 -10.74
C GLN A 55 7.69 -24.51 -9.91
N ALA A 56 6.96 -23.40 -9.82
CA ALA A 56 5.67 -23.36 -9.13
C ALA A 56 4.64 -24.32 -9.76
N LEU A 57 4.60 -24.40 -11.10
CA LEU A 57 3.73 -25.32 -11.82
C LEU A 57 4.12 -26.78 -11.55
N GLN A 58 5.42 -27.10 -11.53
CA GLN A 58 5.93 -28.43 -11.19
C GLN A 58 5.61 -28.84 -9.75
N LEU A 59 5.54 -27.87 -8.83
CA LEU A 59 5.12 -28.07 -7.44
C LEU A 59 3.59 -28.18 -7.27
N GLY A 60 2.82 -28.19 -8.38
CA GLY A 60 1.38 -28.38 -8.38
C GLY A 60 0.57 -27.11 -8.10
N LEU A 61 1.21 -25.93 -8.07
CA LEU A 61 0.49 -24.67 -7.89
C LEU A 61 -0.26 -24.31 -9.19
N PRO A 62 -1.58 -24.02 -9.14
CA PRO A 62 -2.30 -23.47 -10.28
C PRO A 62 -1.92 -21.98 -10.47
N VAL A 63 -0.75 -21.73 -11.08
CA VAL A 63 -0.12 -20.40 -11.24
C VAL A 63 -1.09 -19.34 -11.74
N THR A 64 -1.84 -19.62 -12.81
CA THR A 64 -2.81 -18.68 -13.38
C THR A 64 -3.88 -18.27 -12.37
N ARG A 65 -4.45 -19.23 -11.63
CA ARG A 65 -5.48 -18.95 -10.62
C ARG A 65 -4.91 -18.17 -9.44
N ALA A 66 -3.69 -18.51 -9.01
CA ALA A 66 -3.01 -17.78 -7.95
C ALA A 66 -2.76 -16.31 -8.34
N LYS A 67 -2.25 -16.06 -9.55
CA LYS A 67 -2.03 -14.69 -10.07
C LYS A 67 -3.33 -13.91 -10.18
N VAL A 68 -4.40 -14.52 -10.72
CA VAL A 68 -5.71 -13.87 -10.83
C VAL A 68 -6.27 -13.52 -9.44
N LEU A 69 -6.20 -14.43 -8.48
CA LEU A 69 -6.65 -14.17 -7.10
C LEU A 69 -5.91 -12.97 -6.49
N VAL A 70 -4.58 -12.95 -6.59
CA VAL A 70 -3.75 -11.87 -6.06
C VAL A 70 -4.06 -10.55 -6.75
N LEU A 71 -4.14 -10.53 -8.08
CA LEU A 71 -4.41 -9.32 -8.85
C LEU A 71 -5.80 -8.75 -8.54
N LEU A 72 -6.83 -9.59 -8.49
CA LEU A 72 -8.19 -9.15 -8.15
C LEU A 72 -8.26 -8.63 -6.71
N SER A 73 -7.67 -9.34 -5.77
CA SER A 73 -7.68 -8.95 -4.35
C SER A 73 -6.90 -7.65 -4.11
N ALA A 74 -5.69 -7.52 -4.67
CA ALA A 74 -4.88 -6.32 -4.57
C ALA A 74 -5.55 -5.12 -5.26
N SER A 75 -6.13 -5.33 -6.44
CA SER A 75 -6.86 -4.27 -7.16
C SER A 75 -8.09 -3.82 -6.39
N LEU A 76 -8.85 -4.74 -5.80
CA LEU A 76 -10.03 -4.42 -5.01
C LEU A 76 -9.66 -3.58 -3.78
N VAL A 77 -8.67 -4.02 -2.98
CA VAL A 77 -8.22 -3.26 -1.80
C VAL A 77 -7.66 -1.89 -2.21
N THR A 78 -6.88 -1.82 -3.29
CA THR A 78 -6.28 -0.57 -3.77
C THR A 78 -7.35 0.40 -4.27
N ALA A 79 -8.28 -0.06 -5.12
CA ALA A 79 -9.37 0.76 -5.63
C ALA A 79 -10.27 1.27 -4.50
N ALA A 80 -10.56 0.40 -3.53
CA ALA A 80 -11.33 0.75 -2.36
C ALA A 80 -10.58 1.80 -1.51
N ALA A 81 -9.28 1.64 -1.23
CA ALA A 81 -8.51 2.64 -0.51
C ALA A 81 -8.46 4.00 -1.26
N VAL A 82 -8.16 3.98 -2.56
CA VAL A 82 -7.98 5.20 -3.37
C VAL A 82 -9.30 5.95 -3.56
N ALA A 83 -10.42 5.26 -3.74
CA ALA A 83 -11.72 5.90 -3.92
C ALA A 83 -12.15 6.76 -2.71
N PHE A 84 -11.73 6.38 -1.49
CA PHE A 84 -12.11 7.07 -0.26
C PHE A 84 -11.04 8.02 0.28
N ALA A 85 -9.77 7.62 0.22
CA ALA A 85 -8.66 8.39 0.77
C ALA A 85 -7.93 9.27 -0.25
N GLY A 86 -8.21 9.08 -1.55
CA GLY A 86 -7.44 9.70 -2.63
C GLY A 86 -6.13 8.96 -2.91
N ILE A 87 -5.25 9.58 -3.70
CA ILE A 87 -3.99 8.96 -4.13
C ILE A 87 -2.93 9.15 -3.05
N ILE A 88 -2.44 8.04 -2.50
CA ILE A 88 -1.38 8.03 -1.49
C ILE A 88 -0.22 7.17 -2.00
N GLY A 89 0.94 7.81 -2.17
CA GLY A 89 2.16 7.16 -2.66
C GLY A 89 3.07 6.64 -1.56
N PHE A 90 4.09 5.88 -1.98
CA PHE A 90 5.24 5.40 -1.21
C PHE A 90 5.00 4.40 -0.07
N VAL A 91 3.88 4.47 0.66
CA VAL A 91 3.65 3.57 1.81
C VAL A 91 3.74 2.10 1.40
N GLY A 92 3.13 1.73 0.27
CA GLY A 92 3.19 0.38 -0.30
C GLY A 92 4.58 -0.07 -0.79
N LEU A 93 5.54 0.85 -0.93
CA LEU A 93 6.94 0.53 -1.26
C LEU A 93 7.79 0.45 0.01
N ILE A 94 7.63 1.43 0.92
CA ILE A 94 8.45 1.54 2.13
C ILE A 94 8.16 0.39 3.09
N VAL A 95 6.88 0.21 3.45
CA VAL A 95 6.50 -0.66 4.57
C VAL A 95 6.85 -2.13 4.29
N PRO A 96 6.48 -2.73 3.14
CA PRO A 96 6.83 -4.12 2.88
C PRO A 96 8.34 -4.33 2.81
N HIS A 97 9.11 -3.33 2.36
CA HIS A 97 10.56 -3.42 2.32
C HIS A 97 11.18 -3.39 3.71
N ILE A 98 10.69 -2.53 4.61
CA ILE A 98 11.12 -2.53 6.02
C ILE A 98 10.76 -3.86 6.68
N VAL A 99 9.54 -4.37 6.48
CA VAL A 99 9.12 -5.67 7.01
C VAL A 99 10.01 -6.79 6.49
N ARG A 100 10.39 -6.79 5.19
CA ARG A 100 11.35 -7.76 4.64
C ARG A 100 12.70 -7.71 5.33
N LEU A 101 13.23 -6.50 5.58
CA LEU A 101 14.52 -6.32 6.24
C LEU A 101 14.51 -6.80 7.70
N LEU A 102 13.36 -6.72 8.38
CA LEU A 102 13.24 -7.08 9.80
C LEU A 102 12.81 -8.54 10.03
N TRP A 103 11.92 -9.08 9.21
CA TRP A 103 11.26 -10.38 9.41
C TRP A 103 11.55 -11.43 8.33
N GLY A 104 12.14 -11.04 7.20
CA GLY A 104 12.44 -11.91 6.07
C GLY A 104 11.38 -11.91 4.95
N GLU A 105 11.54 -12.84 4.01
CA GLU A 105 10.84 -12.85 2.72
C GLU A 105 9.59 -13.75 2.66
N ASP A 106 9.19 -14.35 3.78
CA ASP A 106 8.01 -15.21 3.85
C ASP A 106 6.71 -14.38 3.77
N TYR A 107 5.98 -14.52 2.67
CA TYR A 107 4.72 -13.83 2.41
C TYR A 107 3.61 -14.13 3.42
N ARG A 108 3.66 -15.27 4.13
CA ARG A 108 2.68 -15.59 5.18
C ARG A 108 2.75 -14.60 6.34
N HIS A 109 3.95 -14.13 6.66
CA HIS A 109 4.20 -13.17 7.72
C HIS A 109 4.26 -11.73 7.17
N LEU A 110 4.85 -11.58 5.98
CA LEU A 110 5.04 -10.27 5.36
C LEU A 110 3.72 -9.56 5.07
N ILE A 111 2.69 -10.26 4.56
CA ILE A 111 1.40 -9.65 4.24
C ILE A 111 0.71 -9.08 5.50
N PRO A 112 0.47 -9.85 6.59
CA PRO A 112 -0.15 -9.30 7.79
C PRO A 112 0.70 -8.24 8.48
N LEU A 113 2.03 -8.40 8.52
CA LEU A 113 2.91 -7.38 9.11
C LEU A 113 2.94 -6.09 8.28
N SER A 114 2.89 -6.19 6.95
CA SER A 114 2.81 -5.02 6.07
C SER A 114 1.46 -4.31 6.19
N LEU A 115 0.37 -5.07 6.43
CA LEU A 115 -0.94 -4.50 6.69
C LEU A 115 -0.91 -3.62 7.95
N LEU A 116 -0.41 -4.18 9.06
CA LEU A 116 -0.32 -3.47 10.33
C LEU A 116 0.67 -2.30 10.25
N GLY A 117 1.87 -2.52 9.71
CA GLY A 117 2.87 -1.47 9.52
C GLY A 117 2.39 -0.36 8.59
N GLY A 118 1.59 -0.70 7.57
CA GLY A 118 0.97 0.25 6.65
C GLY A 118 -0.05 1.13 7.36
N ALA A 119 -0.96 0.51 8.11
CA ALA A 119 -1.96 1.23 8.89
C ALA A 119 -1.31 2.16 9.93
N THR A 120 -0.34 1.66 10.71
CA THR A 120 0.34 2.44 11.74
C THR A 120 1.17 3.58 11.14
N SER A 121 1.95 3.31 10.08
CA SER A 121 2.76 4.35 9.45
C SER A 121 1.90 5.45 8.84
N LEU A 122 0.80 5.09 8.16
CA LEU A 122 -0.12 6.07 7.59
C LEU A 122 -0.80 6.91 8.67
N LEU A 123 -1.22 6.29 9.78
CA LEU A 123 -1.79 7.01 10.92
C LEU A 123 -0.81 8.04 11.51
N VAL A 124 0.46 7.66 11.68
CA VAL A 124 1.50 8.56 12.16
C VAL A 124 1.71 9.73 11.17
N MET A 125 1.74 9.45 9.87
CA MET A 125 1.87 10.50 8.86
C MET A 125 0.67 11.45 8.83
N ASP A 126 -0.55 10.94 9.06
CA ASP A 126 -1.77 11.76 9.16
C ASP A 126 -1.70 12.71 10.37
N ILE A 127 -1.29 12.19 11.53
CA ILE A 127 -1.10 13.00 12.74
C ILE A 127 -0.06 14.10 12.50
N VAL A 128 1.09 13.75 11.91
CA VAL A 128 2.15 14.70 11.57
C VAL A 128 1.65 15.76 10.58
N ALA A 129 0.87 15.38 9.57
CA ALA A 129 0.28 16.30 8.60
C ALA A 129 -0.66 17.32 9.26
N ARG A 130 -1.44 16.88 10.26
CA ARG A 130 -2.39 17.74 11.00
C ARG A 130 -1.71 18.70 11.97
N VAL A 131 -0.60 18.29 12.59
CA VAL A 131 0.10 19.07 13.62
C VAL A 131 1.04 20.11 13.00
N LEU A 132 1.78 19.77 11.93
CA LEU A 132 2.84 20.62 11.38
C LEU A 132 2.38 21.99 10.87
N LEU A 133 1.17 22.08 10.30
CA LEU A 133 0.67 23.30 9.64
C LEU A 133 -0.71 23.74 10.14
N ALA A 134 -1.10 23.34 11.35
CA ALA A 134 -2.35 23.78 11.96
C ALA A 134 -2.45 25.32 11.91
N PRO A 135 -3.60 25.91 11.48
CA PRO A 135 -4.90 25.30 11.21
C PRO A 135 -5.13 24.80 9.77
N GLN A 136 -4.14 24.88 8.89
CA GLN A 136 -4.25 24.43 7.50
C GLN A 136 -4.01 22.91 7.42
N ALA A 137 -4.94 22.20 6.77
CA ALA A 137 -4.79 20.75 6.56
C ALA A 137 -3.85 20.48 5.38
N LEU A 138 -2.66 19.93 5.67
CA LEU A 138 -1.76 19.46 4.64
C LEU A 138 -2.23 18.09 4.11
N PRO A 139 -2.31 17.89 2.77
CA PRO A 139 -2.59 16.57 2.21
C PRO A 139 -1.52 15.54 2.61
N ILE A 140 -1.95 14.38 3.10
CA ILE A 140 -1.05 13.34 3.61
C ILE A 140 -0.10 12.81 2.53
N GLY A 141 -0.50 12.82 1.26
CA GLY A 141 0.33 12.39 0.14
C GLY A 141 1.62 13.19 -0.01
N ILE A 142 1.61 14.46 0.40
CA ILE A 142 2.82 15.30 0.42
C ILE A 142 3.78 14.80 1.51
N VAL A 143 3.27 14.51 2.72
CA VAL A 143 4.08 14.00 3.84
C VAL A 143 4.69 12.65 3.49
N THR A 144 3.89 11.73 2.95
CA THR A 144 4.39 10.40 2.59
C THR A 144 5.41 10.46 1.45
N ALA A 145 5.28 11.40 0.49
CA ALA A 145 6.27 11.61 -0.55
C ALA A 145 7.59 12.19 -0.04
N LEU A 146 7.54 13.11 0.94
CA LEU A 146 8.73 13.69 1.58
C LEU A 146 9.52 12.64 2.37
N VAL A 147 8.85 11.68 3.00
CA VAL A 147 9.49 10.56 3.72
C VAL A 147 9.93 9.46 2.75
N GLY A 148 9.11 9.16 1.75
CA GLY A 148 9.34 8.05 0.83
C GLY A 148 10.42 8.29 -0.21
N THR A 149 10.57 9.52 -0.69
CA THR A 149 11.61 9.85 -1.67
C THR A 149 13.03 9.60 -1.12
N PRO A 150 13.42 10.08 0.08
CA PRO A 150 14.69 9.75 0.70
C PRO A 150 14.90 8.24 0.91
N PHE A 151 13.86 7.54 1.38
CA PHE A 151 13.93 6.09 1.58
C PHE A 151 14.19 5.36 0.25
N PHE A 152 13.47 5.71 -0.80
CA PHE A 152 13.64 5.12 -2.12
C PHE A 152 15.04 5.39 -2.69
N LEU A 153 15.56 6.62 -2.55
CA LEU A 153 16.92 6.96 -2.95
C LEU A 153 17.98 6.16 -2.18
N TRP A 154 17.76 5.95 -0.88
CA TRP A 154 18.64 5.12 -0.06
C TRP A 154 18.67 3.66 -0.52
N VAL A 155 17.50 3.04 -0.76
CA VAL A 155 17.41 1.68 -1.31
C VAL A 155 18.11 1.59 -2.67
N LEU A 156 17.83 2.52 -3.58
CA LEU A 156 18.43 2.55 -4.92
C LEU A 156 19.97 2.61 -4.88
N ARG A 157 20.53 3.43 -3.96
CA ARG A 157 21.98 3.51 -3.75
C ARG A 157 22.57 2.19 -3.24
N ARG A 158 21.86 1.49 -2.35
CA ARG A 158 22.30 0.21 -1.79
C ARG A 158 22.31 -0.90 -2.85
N THR A 159 21.25 -1.02 -3.65
CA THR A 159 21.15 -2.04 -4.70
C THR A 159 22.20 -1.85 -5.81
N ARG A 160 22.45 -0.60 -6.25
CA ARG A 160 23.50 -0.33 -7.25
C ARG A 160 24.88 -0.80 -6.78
N ARG A 161 25.16 -0.72 -5.48
CA ARG A 161 26.44 -1.14 -4.91
C ARG A 161 26.63 -2.65 -4.92
N GLN A 162 25.57 -3.46 -4.97
CA GLN A 162 25.65 -4.93 -5.05
C GLN A 162 25.87 -5.46 -6.47
N TRP A 163 25.52 -4.69 -7.51
CA TRP A 163 25.66 -5.11 -8.91
C TRP A 163 27.04 -4.82 -9.51
N LEU A 164 27.89 -4.06 -8.79
CA LEU A 164 29.25 -3.73 -9.17
C LEU A 164 30.31 -4.66 -8.52
N TRP A 165 29.87 -5.72 -7.85
CA TRP A 165 30.70 -6.84 -7.38
C TRP A 165 30.19 -8.14 -7.99
#